data_AF-A0A1M6BJB7-F1
#
_entry.id   AF-A0A1M6BJB7-F1
#
_cell.length_a   1.000
_cell.length_b   1.000
_cell.length_c   1.000
_cell.angle_alpha   90.00
_cell.angle_beta   90.00
_cell.angle_gamma   90.00
#
_symmetry.space_group_name_H-M   'P 1'
#
loop_
_entity.id
_entity.type
_entity.pdbx_description
1 polymer ?
#
loop_
_entity_poly.entity_id
_entity_poly.type
_entity_poly.pdbx_seq_one_letter_code
_entity_poly.pdbx_strand_id
1 'polypeptide(L)'
;MTIKDELHNVFSGTYEVRFGTIIQTITSYLENCTRTSTVAKGTKHFKEEEKEKLELFISQNNLWLNTVDFSQYVSEGAEQKVYLTDSEHVLKLNDSIYYTSWIDYFHNLLLHNYFFADTAYELIGFTKNDNVLYAIVKQAFVSITDKTDLSLVKEFLIQNGFENTRNNDYYNIELGIILEDLHDENVLTKNETLYFIDTVFYITDAFWSK
;
A
#
# COMPACT_ATOMS: atom_id res chain seq x y z
N MET A 1 8.13 -22.88 -7.81
CA MET A 1 7.51 -21.55 -7.88
C MET A 1 8.37 -20.68 -6.97
N THR A 2 8.96 -19.63 -7.51
CA THR A 2 9.76 -18.66 -6.75
C THR A 2 8.83 -17.66 -6.08
N ILE A 3 9.31 -16.92 -5.07
CA ILE A 3 8.55 -15.80 -4.47
C ILE A 3 8.18 -14.77 -5.56
N LYS A 4 9.05 -14.56 -6.54
CA LYS A 4 8.80 -13.68 -7.68
C LYS A 4 7.62 -14.16 -8.53
N ASP A 5 7.53 -15.46 -8.81
CA ASP A 5 6.39 -16.06 -9.51
C ASP A 5 5.09 -15.87 -8.71
N GLU A 6 5.14 -16.02 -7.38
CA GLU A 6 3.99 -15.81 -6.49
C GLU A 6 3.51 -14.35 -6.55
N LEU A 7 4.43 -13.39 -6.49
CA LEU A 7 4.10 -11.96 -6.60
C LEU A 7 3.55 -11.60 -8.00
N HIS A 8 4.06 -12.20 -9.08
CA HIS A 8 3.43 -12.07 -10.41
C HIS A 8 2.01 -12.64 -10.43
N ASN A 9 1.77 -13.76 -9.73
CA ASN A 9 0.42 -14.30 -9.58
C ASN A 9 -0.49 -13.39 -8.74
N VAL A 10 0.04 -12.69 -7.73
CA VAL A 10 -0.71 -11.65 -7.00
C VAL A 10 -1.10 -10.51 -7.92
N PHE A 11 -0.15 -9.94 -8.67
CA PHE A 11 -0.47 -8.77 -9.52
C PHE A 11 -1.36 -9.10 -10.71
N SER A 12 -1.28 -10.32 -11.24
CA SER A 12 -2.21 -10.77 -12.27
C SER A 12 -3.61 -11.14 -11.76
N GLY A 13 -3.82 -11.17 -10.44
CA GLY A 13 -5.07 -11.62 -9.82
C GLY A 13 -5.26 -13.15 -9.86
N THR A 14 -4.21 -13.92 -10.18
CA THR A 14 -4.25 -15.39 -10.19
C THR A 14 -4.21 -15.96 -8.76
N TYR A 15 -3.49 -15.27 -7.86
CA TYR A 15 -3.44 -15.58 -6.43
C TYR A 15 -3.92 -14.37 -5.63
N GLU A 16 -4.69 -14.60 -4.58
CA GLU A 16 -5.25 -13.54 -3.75
C GLU A 16 -4.47 -13.45 -2.42
N VAL A 17 -3.98 -12.25 -2.10
CA VAL A 17 -3.48 -11.91 -0.76
C VAL A 17 -4.65 -11.50 0.14
N ARG A 18 -4.44 -11.49 1.46
CA ARG A 18 -5.47 -11.02 2.39
C ARG A 18 -6.00 -9.65 1.97
N PHE A 19 -7.32 -9.55 1.83
CA PHE A 19 -8.03 -8.34 1.36
C PHE A 19 -7.63 -7.84 -0.05
N GLY A 20 -7.09 -8.71 -0.90
CA GLY A 20 -6.55 -8.35 -2.21
C GLY A 20 -7.59 -8.17 -3.32
N THR A 21 -8.77 -8.81 -3.25
CA THR A 21 -9.70 -8.93 -4.39
C THR A 21 -10.04 -7.58 -5.04
N ILE A 22 -10.47 -6.59 -4.24
CA ILE A 22 -10.89 -5.28 -4.75
C ILE A 22 -9.72 -4.47 -5.29
N ILE A 23 -8.55 -4.58 -4.64
CA ILE A 23 -7.32 -3.90 -5.05
C ILE A 23 -6.89 -4.44 -6.42
N GLN A 24 -6.82 -5.76 -6.58
CA GLN A 24 -6.48 -6.42 -7.85
C GLN A 24 -7.48 -6.09 -8.96
N THR A 25 -8.77 -6.02 -8.64
CA THR A 25 -9.83 -5.67 -9.59
C THR A 25 -9.65 -4.25 -10.13
N ILE A 26 -9.39 -3.28 -9.23
CA ILE A 26 -9.16 -1.89 -9.61
C ILE A 26 -7.87 -1.75 -10.42
N THR A 27 -6.77 -2.37 -9.97
CA THR A 27 -5.49 -2.36 -10.70
C THR A 27 -5.66 -2.89 -12.11
N SER A 28 -6.31 -4.06 -12.27
CA SER A 28 -6.58 -4.67 -13.57
C SER A 28 -7.42 -3.75 -14.48
N TYR A 29 -8.41 -3.05 -13.93
CA TYR A 29 -9.22 -2.10 -14.68
C TYR A 29 -8.38 -0.90 -15.19
N LEU A 30 -7.54 -0.33 -14.33
CA LEU A 30 -6.68 0.80 -14.69
C LEU A 30 -5.61 0.41 -15.70
N GLU A 31 -5.00 -0.77 -15.56
CA GLU A 31 -4.04 -1.29 -16.54
C GLU A 31 -4.67 -1.49 -17.93
N ASN A 32 -5.90 -1.98 -17.99
CA ASN A 32 -6.62 -2.13 -19.25
C ASN A 32 -6.97 -0.78 -19.88
N CYS A 33 -7.27 0.23 -19.07
CA CYS A 33 -7.48 1.59 -19.55
C CYS A 33 -6.19 2.23 -20.09
N THR A 34 -5.06 2.04 -19.41
CA THR A 34 -3.77 2.65 -19.79
C THR A 34 -3.19 2.05 -21.07
N ARG A 35 -3.44 0.77 -21.37
CA ARG A 35 -3.09 0.15 -22.68
C ARG A 35 -3.71 0.86 -23.89
N THR A 36 -4.76 1.65 -23.67
CA THR A 36 -5.43 2.43 -24.71
C THR A 36 -5.07 3.92 -24.70
N SER A 37 -4.30 4.39 -23.71
CA SER A 37 -3.86 5.79 -23.62
C SER A 37 -2.56 6.01 -24.40
N THR A 38 -2.41 7.21 -24.99
CA THR A 38 -1.21 7.64 -25.72
C THR A 38 -0.22 8.42 -24.83
N VAL A 39 -0.51 8.58 -23.53
CA VAL A 39 0.30 9.38 -22.60
C VAL A 39 1.41 8.53 -21.97
N ALA A 40 2.62 9.10 -21.90
CA ALA A 40 3.77 8.42 -21.28
C ALA A 40 3.61 8.30 -19.75
N LYS A 41 3.89 7.10 -19.22
CA LYS A 41 3.93 6.81 -17.78
C LYS A 41 4.89 7.77 -17.05
N GLY A 42 4.54 8.15 -15.81
CA GLY A 42 5.39 8.97 -14.93
C GLY A 42 5.26 10.48 -15.08
N THR A 43 4.32 10.97 -15.90
CA THR A 43 3.99 12.41 -15.97
C THR A 43 2.86 12.77 -15.02
N LYS A 44 2.80 14.03 -14.54
CA LYS A 44 1.65 14.50 -13.73
C LYS A 44 0.31 14.29 -14.45
N HIS A 45 0.30 14.45 -15.79
CA HIS A 45 -0.87 14.19 -16.61
C HIS A 45 -1.33 12.73 -16.57
N PHE A 46 -0.40 11.79 -16.51
CA PHE A 46 -0.72 10.36 -16.42
C PHE A 46 -1.49 10.03 -15.13
N LYS A 47 -1.06 10.57 -13.98
CA LYS A 47 -1.74 10.31 -12.70
C LYS A 47 -3.15 10.93 -12.64
N GLU A 48 -3.35 12.10 -13.25
CA GLU A 48 -4.68 12.71 -13.35
C GLU A 48 -5.61 11.91 -14.28
N GLU A 49 -5.11 11.38 -15.41
CA GLU A 49 -5.90 10.48 -16.27
C GLU A 49 -6.30 9.20 -15.53
N GLU A 50 -5.38 8.58 -14.79
CA GLU A 50 -5.71 7.42 -13.95
C GLU A 50 -6.76 7.76 -12.89
N LYS A 51 -6.64 8.93 -12.25
CA LYS A 51 -7.63 9.41 -11.28
C LYS A 51 -9.01 9.52 -11.91
N GLU A 52 -9.16 10.09 -13.10
CA GLU A 52 -10.46 10.17 -13.79
C GLU A 52 -11.05 8.78 -14.08
N LYS A 53 -10.22 7.83 -14.54
CA LYS A 53 -10.67 6.44 -14.77
C LYS A 53 -11.07 5.76 -13.47
N LEU A 54 -10.31 5.99 -12.40
CA LEU A 54 -10.59 5.47 -11.08
C LEU A 54 -11.91 6.04 -10.53
N GLU A 55 -12.15 7.36 -10.62
CA GLU A 55 -13.42 7.98 -10.20
C GLU A 55 -14.62 7.42 -10.96
N LEU A 56 -14.47 7.12 -12.26
CA LEU A 56 -15.50 6.44 -13.05
C LEU A 56 -15.78 5.03 -12.50
N PHE A 57 -14.73 4.24 -12.25
CA PHE A 57 -14.85 2.91 -11.69
C PHE A 57 -15.53 2.92 -10.31
N ILE A 58 -15.10 3.83 -9.43
CA ILE A 58 -15.66 4.00 -8.09
C ILE A 58 -17.16 4.29 -8.18
N SER A 59 -17.55 5.19 -9.08
CA SER A 59 -18.96 5.55 -9.28
C SER A 59 -19.80 4.39 -9.82
N GLN A 60 -19.27 3.64 -10.78
CA GLN A 60 -19.96 2.49 -11.39
C GLN A 60 -20.14 1.32 -10.42
N ASN A 61 -19.21 1.16 -9.47
CA ASN A 61 -19.20 0.05 -8.52
C ASN A 61 -19.69 0.45 -7.11
N ASN A 62 -20.23 1.66 -6.94
CA ASN A 62 -20.74 2.19 -5.66
C ASN A 62 -19.69 2.15 -4.53
N LEU A 63 -18.44 2.49 -4.83
CA LEU A 63 -17.32 2.46 -3.87
C LEU A 63 -17.08 3.80 -3.16
N TRP A 64 -17.95 4.79 -3.38
CA TRP A 64 -17.92 6.07 -2.67
C TRP A 64 -18.43 5.91 -1.23
N LEU A 65 -17.59 6.28 -0.26
CA LEU A 65 -17.93 6.31 1.16
C LEU A 65 -18.14 7.76 1.61
N ASN A 66 -19.42 8.08 1.88
CA ASN A 66 -19.84 9.42 2.30
C ASN A 66 -20.18 9.51 3.80
N THR A 67 -20.19 8.37 4.51
CA THR A 67 -20.71 8.27 5.89
C THR A 67 -19.67 7.79 6.89
N VAL A 68 -18.39 7.75 6.53
CA VAL A 68 -17.34 7.37 7.49
C VAL A 68 -17.22 8.48 8.54
N ASP A 69 -17.37 8.09 9.81
CA ASP A 69 -17.24 9.00 10.93
C ASP A 69 -15.77 9.31 11.20
N PHE A 70 -15.32 10.43 10.64
CA PHE A 70 -13.98 10.97 10.83
C PHE A 70 -13.84 11.78 12.13
N SER A 71 -14.80 11.71 13.05
CA SER A 71 -14.73 12.46 14.32
C SER A 71 -13.67 11.92 15.28
N GLN A 72 -13.31 10.64 15.18
CA GLN A 72 -12.31 9.98 16.03
C GLN A 72 -10.89 10.09 15.46
N TYR A 73 -10.46 11.32 15.21
CA TYR A 73 -9.11 11.61 14.76
C TYR A 73 -8.05 11.18 15.81
N VAL A 74 -7.01 10.48 15.35
CA VAL A 74 -5.91 9.97 16.19
C VAL A 74 -4.63 10.74 15.92
N SER A 75 -4.21 10.77 14.66
CA SER A 75 -2.95 11.36 14.21
C SER A 75 -2.98 11.70 12.72
N GLU A 76 -2.07 12.58 12.30
CA GLU A 76 -1.85 13.01 10.93
C GLU A 76 -0.34 13.03 10.67
N GLY A 77 0.07 12.32 9.62
CA GLY A 77 1.39 12.47 9.00
C GLY A 77 1.28 13.32 7.73
N ALA A 78 2.38 13.45 6.98
CA ALA A 78 2.38 14.21 5.72
C ALA A 78 1.37 13.65 4.69
N GLU A 79 1.03 12.35 4.76
CA GLU A 79 0.25 11.66 3.72
C GLU A 79 -0.97 10.88 4.19
N GLN A 80 -1.17 10.78 5.51
CA GLN A 80 -2.24 9.96 6.05
C GLN A 80 -2.89 10.60 7.26
N LYS A 81 -4.22 10.50 7.29
CA LYS A 81 -5.05 10.80 8.46
C LYS A 81 -5.56 9.50 9.04
N VAL A 82 -5.30 9.28 10.33
CA VAL A 82 -5.65 8.06 11.06
C VAL A 82 -6.85 8.34 11.95
N TYR A 83 -7.87 7.49 11.82
CA TYR A 83 -9.11 7.56 12.59
C TYR A 83 -9.35 6.23 13.31
N LEU A 84 -9.68 6.26 14.60
CA LEU A 84 -10.12 5.07 15.32
C LEU A 84 -11.54 4.70 14.89
N THR A 85 -11.76 3.43 14.57
CA THR A 85 -13.11 2.93 14.29
C THR A 85 -13.69 2.14 15.43
N ASP A 86 -12.87 1.28 16.02
CA ASP A 86 -13.17 0.47 17.18
C ASP A 86 -11.86 0.21 17.95
N SER A 87 -11.89 -0.65 18.96
CA SER A 87 -10.69 -0.99 19.75
C SER A 87 -9.66 -1.83 19.01
N GLU A 88 -9.99 -2.34 17.82
CA GLU A 88 -9.20 -3.33 17.08
C GLU A 88 -8.73 -2.81 15.72
N HIS A 89 -9.26 -1.69 15.22
CA HIS A 89 -8.97 -1.20 13.87
C HIS A 89 -8.90 0.32 13.75
N VAL A 90 -8.07 0.75 12.80
CA VAL A 90 -7.96 2.13 12.35
C VAL A 90 -8.36 2.26 10.88
N LEU A 91 -8.87 3.44 10.52
CA LEU A 91 -9.04 3.87 9.13
C LEU A 91 -7.97 4.87 8.75
N LYS A 92 -7.48 4.71 7.53
CA LYS A 92 -6.46 5.57 6.94
C LYS A 92 -6.96 6.13 5.62
N LEU A 93 -6.83 7.44 5.46
CA LEU A 93 -7.10 8.15 4.21
C LEU A 93 -5.77 8.43 3.54
N ASN A 94 -5.60 7.94 2.31
CA ASN A 94 -4.37 8.12 1.54
C ASN A 94 -4.72 8.71 0.17
N ASP A 95 -4.09 9.83 -0.20
CA ASP A 95 -4.29 10.50 -1.49
C ASP A 95 -3.29 10.06 -2.57
N SER A 96 -2.48 9.05 -2.27
CA SER A 96 -1.40 8.47 -3.06
C SER A 96 -0.24 9.42 -3.35
N ILE A 97 -0.04 10.54 -2.64
CA ILE A 97 0.93 11.57 -3.05
C ILE A 97 2.40 11.09 -3.09
N TYR A 98 2.83 10.11 -2.28
CA TYR A 98 4.14 9.44 -2.40
C TYR A 98 4.32 8.68 -3.74
N TYR A 99 3.23 8.33 -4.43
CA TYR A 99 3.28 7.45 -5.60
C TYR A 99 3.15 8.21 -6.93
N THR A 100 3.84 7.75 -7.97
CA THR A 100 3.79 8.39 -9.28
C THR A 100 2.48 8.13 -10.03
N SER A 101 1.74 7.10 -9.62
CA SER A 101 0.49 6.65 -10.22
C SER A 101 -0.42 6.01 -9.15
N TRP A 102 -1.72 5.89 -9.42
CA TRP A 102 -2.63 5.15 -8.53
C TRP A 102 -2.35 3.64 -8.56
N ILE A 103 -1.91 3.13 -9.72
CA ILE A 103 -1.47 1.73 -9.86
C ILE A 103 -0.30 1.43 -8.91
N ASP A 104 0.69 2.32 -8.79
CA ASP A 104 1.81 2.13 -7.85
C ASP A 104 1.34 2.08 -6.40
N TYR A 105 0.36 2.92 -6.03
CA TYR A 105 -0.25 2.87 -4.69
C TYR A 105 -0.96 1.53 -4.44
N PHE A 106 -1.71 1.01 -5.41
CA PHE A 106 -2.37 -0.28 -5.26
C PHE A 106 -1.37 -1.44 -5.22
N HIS A 107 -0.27 -1.37 -5.99
CA HIS A 107 0.83 -2.33 -5.87
C HIS A 107 1.46 -2.30 -4.47
N ASN A 108 1.64 -1.11 -3.88
CA ASN A 108 2.11 -1.01 -2.49
C ASN A 108 1.18 -1.74 -1.53
N LEU A 109 -0.15 -1.57 -1.64
CA LEU A 109 -1.09 -2.29 -0.78
C LEU A 109 -0.99 -3.81 -0.96
N LEU A 110 -0.86 -4.30 -2.20
CA LEU A 110 -0.71 -5.73 -2.48
C LEU A 110 0.59 -6.31 -1.91
N LEU A 111 1.70 -5.57 -2.05
CA LEU A 111 2.99 -5.97 -1.49
C LEU A 111 2.97 -5.96 0.04
N HIS A 112 2.38 -4.93 0.65
CA HIS A 112 2.18 -4.88 2.10
C HIS A 112 1.37 -6.09 2.58
N ASN A 113 0.24 -6.38 1.93
CA ASN A 113 -0.62 -7.49 2.33
C ASN A 113 0.03 -8.86 2.10
N TYR A 114 1.00 -8.95 1.18
CA TYR A 114 1.80 -10.15 0.96
C TYR A 114 2.86 -10.34 2.05
N PHE A 115 3.68 -9.32 2.30
CA PHE A 115 4.81 -9.42 3.24
C PHE A 115 4.40 -9.28 4.71
N PHE A 116 3.34 -8.54 5.01
CA PHE A 116 2.93 -8.13 6.35
C PHE A 116 1.44 -8.40 6.59
N ALA A 117 1.02 -9.65 6.43
CA ALA A 117 -0.39 -10.06 6.45
C ALA A 117 -1.13 -9.80 7.80
N ASP A 118 -0.38 -9.63 8.90
CA ASP A 118 -0.92 -9.31 10.23
C ASP A 118 -1.50 -7.89 10.31
N THR A 119 -0.96 -6.97 9.50
CA THR A 119 -1.36 -5.56 9.37
C THR A 119 -1.89 -5.25 7.98
N ALA A 120 -2.35 -6.27 7.25
CA ALA A 120 -2.90 -6.13 5.91
C ALA A 120 -3.97 -5.03 5.82
N TYR A 121 -3.88 -4.22 4.76
CA TYR A 121 -4.84 -3.19 4.42
C TYR A 121 -6.06 -3.78 3.71
N GLU A 122 -7.23 -3.47 4.23
CA GLU A 122 -8.50 -3.70 3.56
C GLU A 122 -8.96 -2.40 2.90
N LEU A 123 -8.96 -2.34 1.56
CA LEU A 123 -9.52 -1.19 0.84
C LEU A 123 -11.05 -1.23 0.91
N ILE A 124 -11.63 -0.37 1.75
CA ILE A 124 -13.09 -0.36 1.98
C ILE A 124 -13.85 0.58 1.05
N GLY A 125 -13.15 1.53 0.40
CA GLY A 125 -13.74 2.44 -0.57
C GLY A 125 -12.94 3.72 -0.71
N PHE A 126 -13.60 4.76 -1.23
CA PHE A 126 -12.97 6.04 -1.56
C PHE A 126 -13.83 7.20 -1.10
N THR A 127 -13.20 8.34 -0.82
CA THR A 127 -13.91 9.60 -0.58
C THR A 127 -13.22 10.74 -1.30
N LYS A 128 -13.92 11.87 -1.41
CA LYS A 128 -13.39 13.06 -2.09
C LYS A 128 -13.63 14.27 -1.20
N ASN A 129 -12.56 14.99 -0.90
CA ASN A 129 -12.61 16.24 -0.14
C ASN A 129 -11.76 17.29 -0.86
N ASP A 130 -12.28 18.51 -1.04
CA ASP A 130 -11.61 19.60 -1.75
C ASP A 130 -10.96 19.19 -3.10
N ASN A 131 -11.67 18.36 -3.87
CA ASN A 131 -11.21 17.76 -5.13
C ASN A 131 -10.02 16.79 -5.03
N VAL A 132 -9.54 16.48 -3.83
CA VAL A 132 -8.57 15.43 -3.57
C VAL A 132 -9.30 14.10 -3.37
N LEU A 133 -8.88 13.08 -4.14
CA LEU A 133 -9.39 11.72 -4.03
C LEU A 133 -8.57 10.99 -2.96
N TYR A 134 -9.25 10.36 -2.01
CA TYR A 134 -8.62 9.55 -0.97
C TYR A 134 -9.11 8.10 -1.07
N ALA A 135 -8.18 7.16 -1.08
CA ALA A 135 -8.47 5.77 -0.75
C ALA A 135 -8.65 5.66 0.76
N ILE A 136 -9.68 4.91 1.17
CA ILE A 136 -9.94 4.60 2.58
C ILE A 136 -9.59 3.14 2.80
N VAL A 137 -8.55 2.89 3.60
CA VAL A 137 -8.13 1.55 3.99
C VAL A 137 -8.37 1.33 5.48
N LYS A 138 -8.82 0.12 5.82
CA LYS A 138 -8.94 -0.37 7.20
C LYS A 138 -7.71 -1.23 7.51
N GLN A 139 -7.13 -1.04 8.69
CA GLN A 139 -5.96 -1.79 9.17
C GLN A 139 -6.18 -2.20 10.62
N ALA A 140 -5.65 -3.35 11.01
CA ALA A 140 -5.63 -3.77 12.41
C ALA A 140 -4.84 -2.78 13.27
N PHE A 141 -5.42 -2.38 14.40
CA PHE A 141 -4.75 -1.55 15.39
C PHE A 141 -3.80 -2.40 16.23
N VAL A 142 -2.52 -2.01 16.26
CA VAL A 142 -1.49 -2.70 17.03
C VAL A 142 -1.09 -1.85 18.23
N SER A 143 -1.34 -2.38 19.42
CA SER A 143 -0.88 -1.78 20.69
C SER A 143 0.63 -2.03 20.88
N ILE A 144 1.40 -0.98 21.12
CA ILE A 144 2.84 -1.07 21.39
C ILE A 144 3.07 -1.56 22.83
N THR A 145 3.95 -2.55 23.03
CA THR A 145 4.43 -2.93 24.38
C THR A 145 5.85 -2.45 24.63
N ASP A 146 6.66 -2.36 23.57
CA ASP A 146 8.09 -2.12 23.65
C ASP A 146 8.53 -1.10 22.59
N LYS A 147 9.62 -0.38 22.87
CA LYS A 147 10.27 0.43 21.84
C LYS A 147 10.89 -0.51 20.79
N THR A 148 10.63 -0.25 19.52
CA THR A 148 11.19 -1.03 18.41
C THR A 148 12.71 -0.85 18.32
N ASP A 149 13.43 -1.98 18.25
CA ASP A 149 14.87 -2.01 17.98
C ASP A 149 15.11 -2.15 16.46
N LEU A 150 15.63 -1.09 15.85
CA LEU A 150 15.93 -1.06 14.42
C LEU A 150 16.97 -2.12 13.98
N SER A 151 17.80 -2.61 14.92
CA SER A 151 18.73 -3.71 14.63
C SER A 151 17.97 -5.00 14.33
N LEU A 152 16.91 -5.30 15.10
CA LEU A 152 16.06 -6.46 14.87
C LEU A 152 15.26 -6.33 13.56
N VAL A 153 14.78 -5.13 13.25
CA VAL A 153 14.11 -4.85 11.96
C VAL A 153 15.05 -5.13 10.80
N LYS A 154 16.30 -4.67 10.89
CA LYS A 154 17.32 -4.91 9.87
C LYS A 154 17.64 -6.39 9.71
N GLU A 155 17.82 -7.12 10.82
CA GLU A 155 18.06 -8.56 10.79
C GLU A 155 16.89 -9.32 10.16
N PHE A 156 15.65 -8.98 10.54
CA PHE A 156 14.44 -9.55 9.95
C PHE A 156 14.39 -9.35 8.44
N LEU A 157 14.66 -8.15 7.94
CA LEU A 157 14.62 -7.85 6.51
C LEU A 157 15.72 -8.58 5.73
N ILE A 158 16.95 -8.63 6.27
CA ILE A 158 18.05 -9.39 5.66
C ILE A 158 17.71 -10.88 5.56
N GLN A 159 17.08 -11.46 6.60
CA GLN A 159 16.63 -12.85 6.56
C GLN A 159 15.54 -13.10 5.50
N ASN A 160 14.79 -12.06 5.11
CA ASN A 160 13.78 -12.10 4.06
C ASN A 160 14.31 -11.62 2.70
N GLY A 161 15.64 -11.57 2.51
CA GLY A 161 16.27 -11.27 1.22
C GLY A 161 16.33 -9.79 0.85
N PHE A 162 16.03 -8.89 1.79
CA PHE A 162 16.20 -7.45 1.60
C PHE A 162 17.58 -6.99 2.06
N GLU A 163 18.26 -6.24 1.21
CA GLU A 163 19.54 -5.61 1.53
C GLU A 163 19.32 -4.16 1.92
N ASN A 164 19.91 -3.72 3.04
CA ASN A 164 19.86 -2.33 3.45
C ASN A 164 20.72 -1.48 2.51
N THR A 165 20.14 -0.47 1.88
CA THR A 165 20.83 0.37 0.89
C THR A 165 21.38 1.64 1.53
N ARG A 166 20.49 2.45 2.12
CA ARG A 166 20.81 3.69 2.82
C ARG A 166 19.79 3.91 3.93
N ASN A 167 20.22 4.50 5.06
CA ASN A 167 19.34 4.75 6.20
C ASN A 167 18.55 3.47 6.56
N ASN A 168 17.23 3.53 6.59
CA ASN A 168 16.35 2.37 6.76
C ASN A 168 15.58 2.03 5.48
N ASP A 169 16.19 2.28 4.32
CA ASP A 169 15.67 1.84 3.02
C ASP A 169 16.31 0.51 2.65
N TYR A 170 15.55 -0.31 1.95
CA TYR A 170 15.90 -1.68 1.65
C TYR A 170 15.57 -2.05 0.20
N TYR A 171 16.37 -2.92 -0.38
CA TYR A 171 16.20 -3.40 -1.74
C TYR A 171 16.35 -4.92 -1.79
N ASN A 172 15.34 -5.60 -2.35
CA ASN A 172 15.44 -7.00 -2.70
C ASN A 172 15.80 -7.10 -4.18
N ILE A 173 17.06 -7.46 -4.46
CA ILE A 173 17.62 -7.53 -5.83
C ILE A 173 16.91 -8.61 -6.66
N GLU A 174 16.63 -9.76 -6.05
CA GLU A 174 16.02 -10.91 -6.74
C GLU A 174 14.59 -10.58 -7.18
N LEU A 175 13.83 -9.95 -6.28
CA LEU A 175 12.46 -9.56 -6.56
C LEU A 175 12.38 -8.27 -7.37
N GLY A 176 13.37 -7.38 -7.30
CA GLY A 176 13.32 -6.05 -7.90
C GLY A 176 12.38 -5.10 -7.14
N ILE A 177 12.33 -5.20 -5.81
CA ILE A 177 11.42 -4.46 -4.92
C ILE A 177 12.23 -3.59 -3.97
N ILE A 178 11.83 -2.32 -3.86
CA ILE A 178 12.36 -1.37 -2.87
C ILE A 178 11.33 -1.21 -1.76
N LEU A 179 11.79 -1.16 -0.52
CA LEU A 179 11.00 -0.86 0.67
C LEU A 179 11.64 0.32 1.40
N GLU A 180 10.93 1.43 1.44
CA GLU A 180 11.38 2.69 2.06
C GLU A 180 10.53 3.03 3.29
N ASP A 181 10.94 4.09 3.99
CA ASP A 181 10.23 4.70 5.11
C ASP A 181 10.09 3.81 6.36
N LEU A 182 11.03 2.89 6.58
CA LEU A 182 11.03 2.04 7.79
C LEU A 182 11.75 2.73 8.96
N HIS A 183 11.05 3.65 9.63
CA HIS A 183 11.51 4.19 10.91
C HIS A 183 10.81 3.51 12.11
N ASP A 184 11.25 3.84 13.31
CA ASP A 184 10.74 3.24 14.56
C ASP A 184 9.27 3.59 14.86
N GLU A 185 8.67 4.54 14.13
CA GLU A 185 7.23 4.83 14.19
C GLU A 185 6.41 3.98 13.21
N ASN A 186 7.02 3.50 12.10
CA ASN A 186 6.37 2.65 11.09
C ASN A 186 6.56 1.15 11.34
N VAL A 187 7.35 0.79 12.35
CA VAL A 187 7.49 -0.60 12.81
C VAL A 187 7.21 -0.65 14.29
N LEU A 188 6.15 -1.37 14.67
CA LEU A 188 5.66 -1.50 16.03
C LEU A 188 6.11 -2.83 16.63
N THR A 189 6.48 -2.83 17.91
CA THR A 189 6.85 -4.06 18.63
C THR A 189 5.80 -4.39 19.68
N LYS A 190 5.26 -5.60 19.59
CA LYS A 190 4.31 -6.16 20.56
C LYS A 190 4.71 -7.59 20.91
N ASN A 191 5.04 -7.83 22.18
CA ASN A 191 5.47 -9.15 22.68
C ASN A 191 6.58 -9.77 21.80
N GLU A 192 7.68 -9.03 21.59
CA GLU A 192 8.84 -9.44 20.76
C GLU A 192 8.54 -9.66 19.26
N THR A 193 7.30 -9.39 18.81
CA THR A 193 6.90 -9.51 17.41
C THR A 193 6.87 -8.14 16.74
N LEU A 194 7.44 -8.04 15.54
CA LEU A 194 7.44 -6.84 14.71
C LEU A 194 6.16 -6.78 13.87
N TYR A 195 5.51 -5.62 13.87
CA TYR A 195 4.35 -5.30 13.05
C TYR A 195 4.67 -4.08 12.20
N PHE A 196 4.55 -4.22 10.88
CA PHE A 196 4.87 -3.16 9.93
C PHE A 196 3.60 -2.39 9.57
N ILE A 197 3.65 -1.07 9.65
CA ILE A 197 2.57 -0.17 9.24
C ILE A 197 3.16 0.93 8.36
N ASP A 198 2.32 1.59 7.55
CA ASP A 198 2.73 2.73 6.72
C ASP A 198 3.96 2.50 5.84
N THR A 199 4.17 1.25 5.41
CA THR A 199 5.28 0.90 4.53
C THR A 199 5.11 1.51 3.14
N VAL A 200 6.25 1.82 2.50
CA VAL A 200 6.29 2.35 1.14
C VAL A 200 7.08 1.39 0.24
N PHE A 201 6.36 0.62 -0.58
CA PHE A 201 6.95 -0.27 -1.57
C PHE A 201 7.00 0.36 -2.97
N TYR A 202 8.13 0.15 -3.66
CA TYR A 202 8.27 0.43 -5.08
C TYR A 202 8.73 -0.79 -5.86
N ILE A 203 8.31 -0.87 -7.12
CA ILE A 203 8.69 -1.92 -8.05
C ILE A 203 9.64 -1.34 -9.09
N THR A 204 10.75 -2.04 -9.34
CA THR A 204 11.70 -1.68 -10.40
C THR A 204 11.42 -2.47 -11.67
N ASP A 205 12.01 -2.06 -12.80
CA ASP A 205 11.91 -2.81 -14.06
C ASP A 205 12.40 -4.27 -13.92
N ALA A 206 13.34 -4.53 -13.00
CA ALA A 206 13.85 -5.87 -12.72
C ALA A 206 12.78 -6.83 -12.18
N PHE A 207 11.72 -6.31 -11.56
CA PHE A 207 10.60 -7.14 -11.12
C PHE A 207 9.86 -7.77 -12.30
N TRP A 208 9.73 -7.04 -13.41
CA TRP A 208 9.00 -7.49 -14.59
C TRP A 208 9.85 -8.33 -15.55
N SER A 209 11.19 -8.33 -15.38
CA SER A 209 12.08 -9.17 -16.17
C SER A 209 12.08 -10.63 -15.67
N LYS A 210 12.07 -11.56 -16.62
CA LYS A 210 12.21 -13.00 -16.38
C LYS A 210 13.60 -13.39 -15.91
#